data_AF-A0A5C9ANM7-F1
#
_entry.id   AF-A0A5C9ANM7-F1
#
_cell.length_a   1.000
_cell.length_b   1.000
_cell.length_c   1.000
_cell.angle_alpha   90.00
_cell.angle_beta   90.00
_cell.angle_gamma   90.00
#
_symmetry.space_group_name_H-M   'P 1'
#
loop_
_entity.id
_entity.type
_entity.pdbx_description
1 polymer ?
#
loop_
_entity_poly.entity_id
_entity_poly.type
_entity_poly.pdbx_seq_one_letter_code
_entity_poly.pdbx_strand_id
1 'polypeptide(L)'
;MSKAGASLATCYGPVSADVIAKAENIRLLILDVDGVLSDGLIYMGNNGEELKAFNVRDGYGIRCALTSDIEVAIITGRKAKLVEDRCATLGIT
;
A
#
# COMPACT_ATOMS: atom_id res chain seq x y z
N MET A 1 -21.49 -14.37 -25.49
CA MET A 1 -21.26 -13.02 -26.07
C MET A 1 -20.18 -12.34 -25.24
N SER A 2 -19.05 -12.00 -25.86
CA SER A 2 -17.83 -11.56 -25.20
C SER A 2 -17.96 -10.18 -24.57
N LYS A 3 -17.86 -10.07 -23.24
CA LYS A 3 -17.61 -8.79 -22.53
C LYS A 3 -16.14 -8.33 -22.64
N ALA A 4 -15.49 -8.62 -23.77
CA ALA A 4 -14.13 -8.16 -24.03
C ALA A 4 -14.18 -6.69 -24.45
N GLY A 5 -14.13 -5.77 -23.49
CA GLY A 5 -14.08 -4.33 -23.76
C GLY A 5 -14.80 -3.41 -22.76
N ALA A 6 -15.49 -3.94 -21.74
CA ALA A 6 -16.10 -3.08 -20.73
C ALA A 6 -15.02 -2.51 -19.79
N SER A 7 -14.83 -1.20 -19.83
CA SER A 7 -13.95 -0.45 -18.92
C SER A 7 -14.79 0.47 -18.06
N LEU A 8 -14.45 0.57 -16.78
CA LEU A 8 -15.05 1.50 -15.82
C LEU A 8 -14.10 2.67 -15.58
N ALA A 9 -14.65 3.87 -15.38
CA ALA A 9 -13.87 5.07 -15.11
C ALA A 9 -13.47 5.16 -13.62
N THR A 10 -12.24 5.58 -13.35
CA THR A 10 -11.75 5.95 -12.02
C THR A 10 -11.06 7.31 -12.09
N CYS A 11 -10.74 7.92 -10.95
CA CYS A 11 -9.95 9.16 -10.92
C CYS A 11 -8.50 8.99 -11.41
N TYR A 12 -8.02 7.75 -11.58
CA TYR A 12 -6.71 7.42 -12.14
C TYR A 12 -6.77 6.99 -13.61
N GLY A 13 -7.95 7.03 -14.23
CA GLY A 13 -8.20 6.57 -15.59
C GLY A 13 -9.05 5.31 -15.69
N PRO A 14 -9.27 4.80 -16.91
CA PRO A 14 -10.08 3.62 -17.17
C PRO A 14 -9.44 2.32 -16.65
N VAL A 15 -10.25 1.45 -16.01
CA VAL A 15 -9.88 0.13 -15.50
C VAL A 15 -10.81 -0.94 -16.06
N SER A 16 -10.30 -2.14 -16.39
CA SER A 16 -11.12 -3.21 -16.95
C SER A 16 -12.15 -3.75 -15.94
N ALA A 17 -13.30 -4.21 -16.44
CA ALA A 17 -14.32 -4.84 -15.59
C ALA A 17 -13.78 -6.03 -14.78
N ASP A 18 -12.84 -6.79 -15.34
CA ASP A 18 -12.23 -7.94 -14.67
C ASP A 18 -11.40 -7.53 -13.43
N VAL A 19 -10.69 -6.40 -13.51
CA VAL A 19 -9.92 -5.87 -12.37
C VAL A 19 -10.86 -5.34 -11.29
N ILE A 20 -11.95 -4.67 -11.67
CA ILE A 20 -12.97 -4.20 -10.71
C ILE A 20 -13.61 -5.40 -9.98
N ALA A 21 -13.98 -6.46 -10.71
CA ALA A 21 -14.54 -7.67 -10.11
C ALA A 21 -13.56 -8.38 -9.15
N LYS A 22 -12.25 -8.35 -9.44
CA LYS A 22 -11.23 -8.84 -8.52
C LYS A 22 -11.12 -7.95 -7.28
N ALA A 23 -11.09 -6.62 -7.46
CA ALA A 23 -10.95 -5.64 -6.37
C ALA A 23 -12.14 -5.67 -5.40
N GLU A 24 -13.36 -5.90 -5.89
CA GLU A 24 -14.59 -5.99 -5.08
C GLU A 24 -14.53 -7.08 -4.00
N ASN A 25 -13.75 -8.15 -4.24
CA ASN A 25 -13.65 -9.30 -3.33
C ASN A 25 -12.48 -9.21 -2.35
N ILE A 26 -11.68 -8.14 -2.38
CA ILE A 26 -10.49 -8.01 -1.54
C ILE A 26 -10.88 -7.67 -0.11
N ARG A 27 -10.45 -8.53 0.83
CA ARG A 27 -10.55 -8.29 2.28
C ARG A 27 -9.22 -8.06 2.98
N LEU A 28 -8.11 -8.32 2.28
CA LEU A 28 -6.75 -8.16 2.78
C LEU A 28 -5.87 -7.55 1.67
N LEU A 29 -5.21 -6.45 1.99
CA LEU A 29 -4.20 -5.80 1.15
C LEU A 29 -2.81 -6.02 1.75
N ILE A 30 -1.95 -6.74 1.04
CA ILE A 30 -0.56 -6.97 1.44
C ILE A 30 0.34 -6.04 0.63
N LEU A 31 1.19 -5.28 1.33
CA LEU A 31 2.10 -4.30 0.72
C LEU A 31 3.55 -4.66 1.05
N ASP A 32 4.43 -4.53 0.06
CA ASP A 32 5.86 -4.40 0.34
C ASP A 32 6.16 -2.97 0.81
N VAL A 33 7.37 -2.75 1.32
CA VAL A 33 7.84 -1.44 1.79
C VAL A 33 8.68 -0.77 0.72
N ASP A 34 9.82 -1.37 0.37
CA ASP A 34 10.84 -0.70 -0.42
C ASP A 34 10.54 -0.74 -1.92
N GLY A 35 10.19 0.41 -2.48
CA GLY A 35 9.73 0.54 -3.86
C GLY A 35 8.20 0.44 -4.02
N VAL A 36 7.46 0.27 -2.92
CA VAL A 36 5.99 0.33 -2.90
C VAL A 36 5.50 1.45 -2.00
N LEU A 37 5.79 1.39 -0.69
CA LEU A 37 5.45 2.45 0.27
C LEU A 37 6.54 3.54 0.36
N SER A 38 7.71 3.26 -0.19
CA SER A 38 8.80 4.21 -0.44
C SER A 38 9.15 4.24 -1.92
N ASP A 39 10.00 5.18 -2.30
CA ASP A 39 10.63 5.25 -3.63
C ASP A 39 11.79 4.26 -3.80
N GLY A 40 12.02 3.36 -2.84
CA GLY A 40 13.09 2.36 -2.85
C GLY A 40 14.43 2.87 -2.32
N LEU A 41 14.52 4.13 -1.89
CA LEU A 41 15.74 4.68 -1.32
C LEU A 41 15.90 4.31 0.15
N ILE A 42 17.16 4.03 0.53
CA ILE A 42 17.59 3.80 1.90
C ILE A 42 18.63 4.87 2.24
N TYR A 43 18.31 5.73 3.20
CA TYR A 43 19.23 6.76 3.66
C TYR A 43 20.00 6.24 4.87
N MET A 44 21.33 6.29 4.81
CA MET A 44 22.21 5.82 5.87
C MET A 44 23.11 6.95 6.37
N GLY A 45 23.21 7.09 7.69
CA GLY A 45 24.11 8.04 8.35
C GLY A 45 25.43 7.41 8.77
N ASN A 46 26.44 8.24 9.00
CA ASN A 46 27.78 7.80 9.42
C ASN A 46 27.80 7.17 10.82
N ASN A 47 26.74 7.35 11.62
CA ASN A 47 26.64 6.86 12.99
C ASN A 47 25.62 5.71 13.11
N GLY A 48 25.23 5.09 11.99
CA GLY A 48 24.32 3.95 11.95
C GLY A 48 22.85 4.33 11.88
N GLU A 49 22.52 5.59 11.59
CA GLU A 49 21.14 6.01 11.32
C GLU A 49 20.64 5.36 10.03
N GLU A 50 19.37 4.90 10.04
CA GLU A 50 18.64 4.50 8.84
C GLU A 50 17.36 5.32 8.76
N LEU A 51 17.12 5.98 7.62
CA LEU A 51 15.89 6.72 7.34
C LEU A 51 15.21 6.19 6.09
N LYS A 52 13.88 6.24 6.10
CA LYS A 52 13.02 5.89 4.97
C LYS A 52 11.91 6.92 4.84
N ALA A 53 11.61 7.32 3.61
CA ALA A 53 10.51 8.22 3.33
C ALA A 53 9.23 7.42 3.02
N PHE A 54 8.09 7.90 3.52
CA PHE A 54 6.76 7.37 3.24
C PHE A 54 5.85 8.49 2.74
N ASN A 55 4.87 8.17 1.91
CA ASN A 55 3.90 9.17 1.45
C ASN A 55 2.73 9.32 2.43
N VAL A 56 2.32 10.56 2.69
CA VAL A 56 1.15 10.88 3.52
C VAL A 56 -0.16 10.48 2.85
N ARG A 57 -0.24 10.54 1.52
CA ARG A 57 -1.43 10.13 0.75
C ARG A 57 -1.69 8.63 0.87
N ASP A 58 -0.64 7.83 0.91
CA ASP A 58 -0.75 6.38 1.12
C ASP A 58 -1.22 6.09 2.54
N GLY A 59 -0.74 6.86 3.53
CA GLY A 59 -1.23 6.78 4.90
C GLY A 59 -2.75 7.01 5.00
N TYR A 60 -3.27 7.99 4.26
CA TYR A 60 -4.72 8.22 4.17
C TYR A 60 -5.45 7.03 3.54
N GLY A 61 -4.96 6.50 2.41
CA GLY A 61 -5.56 5.35 1.74
C GLY A 61 -5.60 4.10 2.62
N ILE A 62 -4.51 3.82 3.35
CA ILE A 62 -4.43 2.71 4.31
C ILE A 62 -5.45 2.88 5.43
N ARG A 63 -5.58 4.08 6.00
CA ARG A 63 -6.59 4.34 7.03
C ARG A 63 -8.01 4.13 6.50
N CYS A 64 -8.31 4.62 5.28
CA CYS A 64 -9.60 4.38 4.65
C CYS A 64 -9.90 2.89 4.47
N ALA A 65 -8.93 2.09 4.03
CA ALA A 65 -9.07 0.65 3.87
C ALA A 65 -9.37 -0.03 5.22
N LEU A 66 -8.54 0.24 6.24
CA LEU A 66 -8.69 -0.32 7.59
C LEU A 66 -10.06 0.02 8.21
N THR A 67 -10.55 1.25 8.03
CA THR A 67 -11.87 1.66 8.54
C THR A 67 -13.04 1.17 7.68
N SER A 68 -12.77 0.50 6.56
CA SER A 68 -13.78 -0.05 5.64
C SER A 68 -13.73 -1.58 5.59
N ASP A 69 -13.31 -2.22 6.68
CA ASP A 69 -13.22 -3.68 6.83
C ASP A 69 -12.29 -4.39 5.82
N ILE A 70 -11.28 -3.68 5.32
CA ILE A 70 -10.18 -4.24 4.54
C ILE A 70 -8.92 -4.24 5.41
N GLU A 71 -8.46 -5.43 5.78
CA GLU A 71 -7.22 -5.60 6.53
C GLU A 71 -6.02 -5.18 5.68
N VAL A 72 -4.98 -4.66 6.33
CA VAL A 72 -3.72 -4.29 5.68
C VAL A 72 -2.59 -5.01 6.38
N ALA A 73 -1.72 -5.66 5.60
CA ALA A 73 -0.51 -6.31 6.10
C ALA A 73 0.71 -5.80 5.34
N ILE A 74 1.86 -5.84 5.99
CA ILE A 74 3.15 -5.49 5.39
C ILE A 74 4.09 -6.70 5.46
N ILE A 75 4.67 -7.06 4.32
CA ILE A 75 5.71 -8.10 4.23
C ILE A 75 6.89 -7.49 3.50
N THR A 76 8.03 -7.38 4.18
CA THR A 76 9.25 -6.81 3.61
C THR A 76 10.47 -7.65 3.97
N GLY A 77 11.48 -7.66 3.10
CA GLY A 77 12.74 -8.36 3.33
C GLY A 77 13.69 -7.66 4.30
N ARG A 78 13.47 -6.37 4.61
CA ARG A 78 14.28 -5.60 5.56
C ARG A 78 13.61 -5.52 6.92
N LYS A 79 14.41 -5.49 7.99
CA LYS A 79 13.94 -5.25 9.35
C LYS A 79 14.46 -3.90 9.84
N ALA A 80 13.55 -2.98 10.15
CA ALA A 80 13.89 -1.67 10.70
C ALA A 80 12.79 -1.19 11.66
N LYS A 81 13.20 -0.64 12.80
CA LYS A 81 12.29 -0.10 13.82
C LYS A 81 11.38 1.01 13.27
N LEU A 82 11.87 1.79 12.32
CA LEU A 82 11.09 2.84 11.65
C LEU A 82 9.85 2.29 10.90
N VAL A 83 9.89 1.03 10.43
CA VAL A 83 8.75 0.39 9.76
C VAL A 83 7.70 0.00 10.79
N GLU A 84 8.11 -0.56 11.93
CA GLU A 84 7.21 -0.84 13.06
C GLU A 84 6.52 0.44 13.56
N ASP A 85 7.27 1.53 13.70
CA ASP A 85 6.73 2.84 14.11
C ASP A 85 5.74 3.40 13.09
N ARG A 86 6.00 3.20 11.79
CA ARG A 86 5.07 3.58 10.73
C ARG A 86 3.78 2.75 10.79
N CYS A 87 3.88 1.43 10.98
CA CYS A 87 2.71 0.55 11.16
C CYS A 87 1.85 1.01 12.34
N ALA A 88 2.47 1.28 13.49
CA ALA A 88 1.79 1.76 14.69
C ALA A 88 1.04 3.08 14.43
N THR A 89 1.67 4.01 13.71
CA THR A 89 1.04 5.29 13.34
C THR A 89 -0.18 5.11 12.44
N LEU A 90 -0.17 4.10 11.57
CA LEU A 90 -1.27 3.78 10.66
C LEU A 90 -2.31 2.84 11.27
N GLY A 91 -2.06 2.30 12.46
CA GLY A 91 -2.93 1.30 13.09
C GLY A 91 -2.96 -0.04 12.35
N ILE A 92 -1.85 -0.40 11.71
CA ILE A 92 -1.63 -1.75 11.17
C ILE A 92 -1.15 -2.61 12.35
N THR A 93 -1.91 -3.66 12.68
CA THR A 93 -1.69 -4.54 13.85
C THR A 93 -1.45 -5.98 13.45
#